data_AF-A0A5A9GU59-F1
#
_entry.id   AF-A0A5A9GU59-F1
#
_cell.length_a   1.000
_cell.length_b   1.000
_cell.length_c   1.000
_cell.angle_alpha   90.00
_cell.angle_beta   90.00
_cell.angle_gamma   90.00
#
_symmetry.space_group_name_H-M   'P 1'
#
loop_
_entity.id
_entity.type
_entity.pdbx_description
1 polymer ?
#
loop_
_entity_poly.entity_id
_entity_poly.type
_entity_poly.pdbx_seq_one_letter_code
_entity_poly.pdbx_strand_id
1 'polypeptide(L)'
;MATVVMMKHPQTGLTKKGLVGFSWTTLFFGGLPALFRGDWGMGLILTVLYFFTGGLSGIIAAFLYNKHYTSKLIENGYVFADTEALNSLARAKLGVEAAAAVPNAT
;
A
#
# COMPACT_ATOMS: atom_id res chain seq x y z
N MET A 1 4.67 6.05 11.95
CA MET A 1 4.60 4.57 11.94
C MET A 1 3.57 4.11 10.92
N ALA A 2 3.61 2.84 10.51
CA ALA A 2 2.64 2.29 9.57
C ALA A 2 1.23 2.30 10.17
N THR A 3 0.27 2.84 9.45
CA THR A 3 -1.16 2.79 9.77
C THR A 3 -1.84 1.88 8.77
N VAL A 4 -2.65 0.94 9.28
CA VAL A 4 -3.44 0.03 8.44
C VAL A 4 -4.76 0.72 8.10
N VAL A 5 -5.21 0.56 6.86
CA VAL A 5 -6.53 0.98 6.39
C VAL A 5 -7.16 -0.19 5.64
N MET A 6 -8.39 -0.55 6.01
CA MET A 6 -9.13 -1.59 5.31
C MET A 6 -9.56 -1.11 3.92
N MET A 7 -9.39 -1.98 2.93
CA MET A 7 -9.79 -1.74 1.56
C MET A 7 -10.67 -2.89 1.06
N LYS A 8 -11.62 -2.58 0.18
CA LYS A 8 -12.55 -3.56 -0.40
C LYS A 8 -12.70 -3.31 -1.89
N HIS A 9 -12.69 -4.37 -2.69
CA HIS A 9 -13.04 -4.29 -4.09
C HIS A 9 -14.57 -4.36 -4.23
N PRO A 10 -15.24 -3.36 -4.85
CA PRO A 10 -16.70 -3.27 -4.85
C PRO A 10 -17.38 -4.40 -5.63
N GLN A 11 -16.80 -4.83 -6.76
CA GLN A 11 -17.41 -5.87 -7.61
C GLN A 11 -17.24 -7.30 -7.08
N THR A 12 -16.07 -7.62 -6.50
CA THR A 12 -15.74 -8.99 -6.04
C THR A 12 -15.95 -9.17 -4.54
N GLY A 13 -16.09 -8.08 -3.78
CA GLY A 13 -16.20 -8.10 -2.33
C GLY A 13 -14.88 -8.40 -1.60
N LEU A 14 -13.78 -8.67 -2.31
CA LEU A 14 -12.49 -9.01 -1.72
C LEU A 14 -11.97 -7.88 -0.84
N THR A 15 -11.53 -8.22 0.37
CA THR A 15 -10.94 -7.27 1.31
C THR A 15 -9.42 -7.43 1.36
N LYS A 16 -8.71 -6.32 1.45
CA LYS A 16 -7.26 -6.27 1.65
C LYS A 16 -6.91 -5.20 2.66
N LYS A 17 -5.77 -5.38 3.32
CA LYS A 17 -5.18 -4.36 4.21
C LYS A 17 -4.28 -3.46 3.37
N GLY A 18 -4.61 -2.18 3.26
CA GLY A 18 -3.71 -1.12 2.82
C GLY A 18 -2.84 -0.64 3.98
N LEU A 19 -1.69 -0.03 3.66
CA LEU A 19 -0.79 0.57 4.64
C LEU A 19 -0.34 1.96 4.19
N VAL A 20 -0.27 2.91 5.13
CA VAL A 20 0.32 4.24 4.89
C VAL A 20 1.36 4.57 5.94
N GLY A 21 2.32 5.43 5.59
CA GLY A 21 3.44 5.80 6.45
C GLY A 21 4.62 4.82 6.43
N PHE A 22 5.56 5.02 7.36
CA PHE A 22 6.83 4.30 7.40
C PHE A 22 6.70 2.79 7.66
N SER A 23 7.38 1.97 6.85
CA SER A 23 7.37 0.51 6.92
C SER A 23 8.60 -0.05 7.65
N TRP A 24 8.42 -0.40 8.92
CA TRP A 24 9.46 -1.08 9.71
C TRP A 24 9.86 -2.43 9.12
N THR A 25 8.91 -3.18 8.57
CA THR A 25 9.22 -4.49 7.99
C THR A 25 10.02 -4.35 6.69
N THR A 26 9.75 -3.34 5.86
CA THR A 26 10.56 -3.07 4.67
C THR A 26 11.97 -2.59 5.03
N LEU A 27 12.11 -1.83 6.12
CA LEU A 27 13.43 -1.37 6.60
C LEU A 27 14.37 -2.54 6.88
N PHE A 28 13.92 -3.55 7.62
CA PHE A 28 14.77 -4.66 8.07
C PHE A 28 14.80 -5.87 7.15
N PHE A 29 13.78 -6.03 6.28
CA PHE A 29 13.61 -7.22 5.45
C PHE A 29 13.53 -6.93 3.95
N GLY A 30 13.79 -5.68 3.54
CA GLY A 30 13.79 -5.28 2.13
C GLY A 30 12.48 -5.63 1.42
N GLY A 31 12.57 -6.49 0.40
CA GLY A 31 11.45 -6.90 -0.43
C GLY A 31 10.58 -8.03 0.12
N LEU A 32 10.98 -8.74 1.19
CA LEU A 32 10.19 -9.87 1.73
C LEU A 32 8.75 -9.49 2.08
N PRO A 33 8.46 -8.34 2.74
CA PRO A 33 7.08 -7.95 3.04
C PRO A 33 6.24 -7.70 1.78
N ALA A 34 6.87 -7.35 0.65
CA ALA A 34 6.16 -7.14 -0.61
C ALA A 34 5.77 -8.46 -1.26
N LEU A 35 6.68 -9.44 -1.24
CA LEU A 35 6.43 -10.81 -1.71
C LEU A 35 5.26 -11.45 -0.96
N PHE A 36 5.24 -11.34 0.38
CA PHE A 36 4.14 -11.89 1.20
C PHE A 36 2.79 -11.18 0.98
N ARG A 37 2.79 -9.95 0.46
CA ARG A 37 1.56 -9.23 0.10
C ARG A 37 1.09 -9.51 -1.33
N GLY A 38 1.82 -10.36 -2.07
CA GLY A 38 1.52 -10.70 -3.46
C GLY A 38 2.00 -9.65 -4.47
N ASP A 39 2.81 -8.69 -4.05
CA ASP A 39 3.44 -7.71 -4.94
C ASP A 39 4.80 -8.24 -5.44
N TRP A 40 4.74 -9.31 -6.22
CA TRP A 40 5.91 -10.09 -6.62
C TRP A 40 6.95 -9.27 -7.40
N GLY A 41 6.50 -8.41 -8.31
CA GLY A 41 7.38 -7.56 -9.12
C GLY A 41 8.22 -6.62 -8.25
N MET A 42 7.58 -5.80 -7.42
CA MET A 42 8.31 -4.92 -6.51
C MET A 42 9.06 -5.66 -5.42
N GLY A 43 8.53 -6.80 -4.95
CA GLY A 43 9.21 -7.62 -3.97
C GLY A 43 10.52 -8.17 -4.46
N LEU A 44 10.59 -8.64 -5.71
CA LEU A 44 11.86 -9.10 -6.29
C LEU A 44 12.84 -7.94 -6.47
N ILE A 45 12.39 -6.81 -7.02
CA ILE A 45 13.22 -5.60 -7.20
C ILE A 45 13.82 -5.15 -5.87
N LEU A 46 12.99 -4.98 -4.85
CA LEU A 46 13.43 -4.54 -3.53
C LEU A 46 14.34 -5.56 -2.84
N THR A 47 14.13 -6.87 -3.07
CA THR A 47 15.01 -7.91 -2.52
C THR A 47 16.40 -7.85 -3.13
N VAL A 48 16.48 -7.72 -4.46
CA VAL A 48 17.74 -7.57 -5.20
C VAL A 48 18.47 -6.30 -4.73
N LEU A 49 17.78 -5.15 -4.71
CA LEU A 49 18.36 -3.91 -4.24
C LEU A 49 18.82 -4.00 -2.78
N TYR A 50 18.05 -4.64 -1.91
CA TYR A 50 18.39 -4.80 -0.50
C TYR A 50 19.67 -5.61 -0.34
N PHE A 51 19.80 -6.73 -1.06
CA PHE A 51 20.99 -7.56 -1.03
C PHE A 51 22.23 -6.82 -1.54
N PHE A 52 22.17 -6.22 -2.74
CA PHE A 52 23.33 -5.58 -3.36
C PHE A 52 23.76 -4.27 -2.70
N THR A 53 22.88 -3.61 -1.94
CA THR A 53 23.21 -2.39 -1.19
C THR A 53 23.55 -2.65 0.28
N GLY A 54 23.64 -3.92 0.71
CA GLY A 54 23.88 -4.26 2.12
C GLY A 54 22.79 -3.75 3.05
N GLY A 55 21.54 -3.67 2.56
CA GLY A 55 20.37 -3.19 3.32
C GLY A 55 20.08 -1.69 3.23
N LEU A 56 20.99 -0.87 2.65
CA LEU A 56 20.80 0.57 2.58
C LEU A 56 19.56 0.97 1.77
N SER A 57 19.23 0.25 0.70
CA SER A 57 18.00 0.51 -0.07
C SER A 57 16.73 0.31 0.76
N GLY A 58 16.79 -0.48 1.83
CA GLY A 58 15.70 -0.65 2.80
C GLY A 58 15.31 0.65 3.51
N ILE A 59 16.26 1.55 3.75
CA ILE A 59 16.02 2.86 4.38
C ILE A 59 15.07 3.68 3.48
N ILE A 60 15.40 3.78 2.19
CA ILE A 60 14.58 4.52 1.22
C ILE A 60 13.25 3.80 0.99
N ALA A 61 13.30 2.48 0.78
CA ALA A 61 12.12 1.66 0.53
C ALA A 61 11.11 1.71 1.67
N ALA A 62 11.55 1.83 2.93
CA ALA A 62 10.67 1.93 4.09
C ALA A 62 9.73 3.15 4.06
N PHE A 63 10.15 4.26 3.43
CA PHE A 63 9.28 5.43 3.25
C PHE A 63 8.31 5.29 2.07
N LEU A 64 8.72 4.57 1.03
CA LEU A 64 8.00 4.54 -0.26
C LEU A 64 7.06 3.35 -0.41
N TYR A 65 7.45 2.18 0.09
CA TYR A 65 6.80 0.92 -0.27
C TYR A 65 5.33 0.84 0.17
N ASN A 66 5.00 1.26 1.39
CA ASN A 66 3.61 1.25 1.86
C ASN A 66 2.69 2.12 0.98
N LYS A 67 3.17 3.31 0.61
CA LYS A 67 2.46 4.20 -0.32
C LYS A 67 2.28 3.51 -1.67
N HIS A 68 3.36 2.97 -2.25
CA HIS A 68 3.31 2.25 -3.52
C HIS A 68 2.28 1.11 -3.50
N TYR A 69 2.36 0.23 -2.50
CA TYR A 69 1.48 -0.93 -2.37
C TYR A 69 0.01 -0.53 -2.28
N THR A 70 -0.31 0.48 -1.46
CA THR A 70 -1.70 0.92 -1.28
C THR A 70 -2.23 1.67 -2.51
N SER A 71 -1.40 2.49 -3.17
CA SER A 71 -1.76 3.10 -4.46
C SER A 71 -2.05 2.05 -5.52
N LYS A 72 -1.25 0.99 -5.59
CA LYS A 72 -1.48 -0.15 -6.49
C LYS A 72 -2.80 -0.88 -6.19
N LEU A 73 -3.23 -0.96 -4.93
CA LEU A 73 -4.56 -1.50 -4.61
C LEU A 73 -5.68 -0.60 -5.17
N ILE A 74 -5.53 0.72 -5.07
CA ILE A 74 -6.49 1.68 -5.64
C ILE A 74 -6.55 1.54 -7.17
N GLU A 75 -5.40 1.46 -7.84
CA GLU A 75 -5.30 1.22 -9.28
C GLU A 75 -5.99 -0.10 -9.70
N ASN A 76 -5.95 -1.11 -8.84
CA ASN A 76 -6.66 -2.38 -9.02
C ASN A 76 -8.15 -2.33 -8.62
N GLY A 77 -8.72 -1.15 -8.43
CA GLY A 77 -10.15 -0.96 -8.17
C GLY A 77 -10.58 -1.16 -6.70
N TYR A 78 -9.63 -1.27 -5.75
CA TYR A 78 -9.98 -1.29 -4.34
C TYR A 78 -10.34 0.11 -3.84
N VAL A 79 -11.41 0.21 -3.05
CA VAL A 79 -11.81 1.43 -2.36
C VAL A 79 -11.56 1.32 -0.85
N PHE A 80 -11.38 2.46 -0.18
CA PHE A 80 -11.28 2.49 1.28
C PHE A 80 -12.60 2.03 1.91
N ALA A 81 -12.50 1.15 2.90
CA ALA A 81 -13.63 0.49 3.55
C ALA A 81 -13.42 0.38 5.07
N ASP A 82 -12.79 1.40 5.66
CA ASP A 82 -12.55 1.53 7.09
C ASP A 82 -13.37 2.69 7.69
N THR A 83 -13.13 3.03 8.95
CA THR A 83 -13.67 4.24 9.59
C THR A 83 -13.30 5.49 8.80
N GLU A 84 -14.19 6.50 8.77
CA GLU A 84 -13.93 7.72 7.98
C GLU A 84 -12.66 8.47 8.45
N ALA A 85 -12.33 8.38 9.74
CA ALA A 85 -11.08 8.92 10.28
C ALA A 85 -9.83 8.24 9.66
N LEU A 86 -9.84 6.92 9.49
CA LEU A 86 -8.73 6.20 8.86
C LEU A 86 -8.72 6.40 7.34
N ASN A 87 -9.88 6.43 6.70
CA ASN A 87 -9.99 6.67 5.26
C ASN A 87 -9.46 8.06 4.89
N SER A 88 -9.86 9.10 5.61
CA SER A 88 -9.38 10.47 5.40
C SER A 88 -7.87 10.61 5.66
N LEU A 89 -7.35 9.98 6.72
CA LEU A 89 -5.91 9.92 6.98
C LEU A 89 -5.15 9.23 5.84
N ALA A 90 -5.65 8.09 5.36
CA ALA A 90 -5.02 7.36 4.27
C ALA A 90 -5.02 8.19 2.98
N ARG A 91 -6.15 8.82 2.64
CA ARG A 91 -6.25 9.75 1.49
C ARG A 91 -5.22 10.86 1.57
N ALA A 92 -5.11 11.53 2.71
CA ALA A 92 -4.13 12.61 2.92
C ALA A 92 -2.67 12.12 2.77
N LYS A 93 -2.34 10.94 3.31
CA LYS A 93 -0.98 10.37 3.20
C LYS A 93 -0.61 9.90 1.80
N LEU A 94 -1.61 9.47 1.03
CA LEU A 94 -1.41 8.96 -0.33
C LEU A 94 -1.50 10.07 -1.38
N GLY A 95 -2.14 11.20 -1.06
CA GLY A 95 -2.39 12.29 -2.00
C GLY A 95 -3.49 11.95 -3.00
N VAL A 96 -4.47 11.13 -2.61
CA VAL A 96 -5.64 10.78 -3.43
C VAL A 96 -6.87 11.47 -2.88
N GLU A 97 -7.65 12.05 -3.78
CA GLU A 97 -8.93 12.67 -3.44
C GLU A 97 -10.00 11.59 -3.19
N ALA A 98 -11.08 11.97 -2.50
CA ALA A 98 -12.23 11.10 -2.41
C ALA A 98 -12.81 10.94 -3.83
N ALA A 99 -12.91 9.70 -4.33
CA ALA A 99 -13.60 9.44 -5.57
C ALA A 99 -15.02 10.03 -5.46
N ALA A 100 -15.39 10.90 -6.41
CA ALA A 100 -16.76 11.35 -6.55
C ALA A 100 -17.65 10.10 -6.63
N ALA A 101 -18.74 10.09 -5.85
CA ALA A 101 -19.70 9.01 -5.91
C ALA A 101 -20.07 8.79 -7.39
N VAL A 102 -19.76 7.60 -7.93
CA VAL A 102 -20.22 7.25 -9.27
C VAL A 102 -21.73 7.41 -9.24
N PRO A 103 -22.32 8.33 -10.04
CA PRO A 103 -23.77 8.47 -10.08
C PRO A 103 -24.31 7.09 -10.43
N ASN A 104 -25.21 6.56 -9.60
CA ASN A 104 -25.89 5.31 -9.88
C ASN A 104 -26.36 5.35 -11.33
N ALA A 105 -25.79 4.48 -12.17
CA ALA A 105 -26.30 4.28 -13.52
C ALA A 105 -27.76 3.86 -13.36
N THR A 106 -28.65 4.72 -13.87
CA THR A 106 -30.10 4.54 -13.86
C THR A 106 -30.52 3.48 -14.86
#